data_AF-A0A934BES4-F1
#
_entry.id   AF-A0A934BES4-F1
#
_cell.length_a   1.000
_cell.length_b   1.000
_cell.length_c   1.000
_cell.angle_alpha   90.00
_cell.angle_beta   90.00
_cell.angle_gamma   90.00
#
_symmetry.space_group_name_H-M   'P 1'
#
loop_
_entity.id
_entity.type
_entity.pdbx_description
1 polymer ?
#
loop_
_entity_poly.entity_id
_entity_poly.type
_entity_poly.pdbx_seq_one_letter_code
_entity_poly.pdbx_strand_id
1 'polypeptide(L)' 'MADKREVASEKEQAEHWDASDQGLLSATLMATPTQRIAWLEEALQLAYATGALKPRQMLTKEEWDAKGSLNP' A
#
# COMPACT_ATOMS: atom_id res chain seq x y z
N MET A 1 31.29 27.75 -17.37
CA MET A 1 30.46 27.55 -16.16
C MET A 1 29.60 26.33 -16.40
N ALA A 2 30.07 25.15 -16.00
CA ALA A 2 29.35 23.89 -16.11
C ALA A 2 28.98 23.47 -14.68
N ASP A 3 27.73 23.71 -14.29
CA ASP A 3 27.23 23.32 -12.99
C ASP A 3 26.80 21.85 -13.06
N LYS A 4 27.76 20.98 -12.77
CA LYS A 4 27.57 19.54 -12.67
C LYS A 4 26.94 19.26 -11.29
N ARG A 5 25.62 19.18 -11.22
CA ARG A 5 24.91 18.74 -10.01
C ARG A 5 25.04 17.22 -9.89
N GLU A 6 26.04 16.79 -9.14
CA GLU A 6 26.17 15.41 -8.66
C GLU A 6 25.17 15.13 -7.53
N VAL A 7 24.24 14.22 -7.84
CA VAL A 7 23.79 13.05 -7.08
C VAL A 7 23.57 13.18 -5.55
N ALA A 8 22.31 13.01 -5.15
CA ALA A 8 21.93 12.25 -3.96
C ALA A 8 20.77 11.31 -4.39
N SER A 9 21.08 10.19 -5.03
CA SER A 9 20.91 8.85 -4.45
C SER A 9 19.58 8.68 -3.70
N GLU A 10 18.49 8.49 -4.43
CA GLU A 10 17.17 8.09 -3.91
C GLU A 10 17.13 6.64 -3.35
N LYS A 11 18.27 6.10 -2.88
CA LYS A 11 18.44 4.66 -2.60
C LYS A 11 18.63 4.27 -1.13
N GLU A 12 18.48 5.16 -0.15
CA GLU A 12 18.88 4.86 1.24
C GLU A 12 17.82 5.10 2.33
N GLN A 13 16.54 4.81 2.10
CA GLN A 13 15.55 4.84 3.20
C GLN A 13 14.73 3.56 3.40
N ALA A 14 15.17 2.43 2.84
CA ALA A 14 14.50 1.14 3.03
C ALA A 14 15.18 0.24 4.09
N GLU A 15 16.15 0.74 4.86
CA GLU A 15 16.97 -0.11 5.74
C GLU A 15 16.47 -0.21 7.19
N HIS A 16 15.53 0.64 7.64
CA HIS A 16 15.06 0.61 9.02
C HIS A 16 13.54 0.78 9.10
N TRP A 17 12.81 -0.30 8.88
CA TRP A 17 11.39 -0.35 9.18
C TRP A 17 11.18 -0.67 10.66
N ASP A 18 10.60 0.26 11.41
CA ASP A 18 10.17 0.04 12.80
C ASP A 18 8.64 0.12 12.88
N ALA A 19 8.01 -0.99 13.28
CA ALA A 19 6.56 -1.07 13.49
C ALA A 19 6.06 -0.11 14.58
N SER A 20 6.96 0.31 15.49
CA SER A 20 6.67 1.20 16.61
C SER A 20 6.93 2.67 16.27
N ASP A 21 7.33 2.98 15.03
CA ASP A 21 7.60 4.35 14.62
C ASP A 21 6.33 5.19 14.70
N GLN A 22 6.29 6.07 15.69
CA GLN A 22 5.20 7.00 15.92
C GLN A 22 5.00 7.95 14.73
N GLY A 23 6.06 8.21 13.96
CA GLY A 23 6.01 8.98 12.71
C GLY A 23 5.11 8.33 11.65
N LEU A 24 5.14 7.00 11.51
CA LEU A 24 4.27 6.27 10.57
C LEU A 24 2.80 6.39 10.96
N LEU A 25 2.48 6.30 12.26
CA LEU A 25 1.11 6.49 12.75
C LEU A 25 0.64 7.92 12.49
N SER A 26 1.44 8.92 12.84
CA SER A 26 1.11 10.33 12.61
C SER A 26 0.94 10.65 11.12
N ALA A 27 1.81 10.14 10.26
CA ALA A 27 1.70 10.28 8.81
C ALA A 27 0.41 9.64 8.27
N THR A 28 0.02 8.48 8.78
CA THR A 28 -1.22 7.80 8.40
C THR A 28 -2.47 8.56 8.84
N LEU A 29 -2.45 9.16 10.02
CA LEU A 29 -3.56 9.97 10.53
C LEU A 29 -3.72 11.28 9.74
N MET A 30 -2.62 11.88 9.29
CA MET A 30 -2.63 13.12 8.51
C MET A 30 -2.82 12.90 7.00
N ALA A 31 -2.72 11.65 6.52
CA ALA A 31 -2.89 11.33 5.11
C ALA A 31 -4.31 11.67 4.63
N THR A 32 -4.38 12.33 3.49
CA THR A 32 -5.64 12.59 2.79
C THR A 32 -6.29 11.27 2.36
N PRO A 33 -7.63 11.24 2.14
CA PRO A 33 -8.30 10.05 1.62
C PRO A 33 -7.64 9.50 0.35
N THR A 34 -7.23 10.37 -0.58
CA THR A 34 -6.54 9.98 -1.81
C THR A 34 -5.18 9.33 -1.55
N GLN A 35 -4.38 9.87 -0.64
CA GLN A 35 -3.08 9.28 -0.29
C GLN A 35 -3.23 7.91 0.35
N ARG A 36 -4.21 7.73 1.24
CA ARG A 36 -4.49 6.42 1.84
C ARG A 36 -4.90 5.38 0.80
N ILE A 37 -5.72 5.77 -0.18
CA ILE A 37 -6.11 4.89 -1.28
C ILE A 37 -4.89 4.48 -2.10
N ALA A 38 -4.03 5.42 -2.48
CA ALA A 38 -2.81 5.13 -3.23
C ALA A 38 -1.90 4.12 -2.50
N TRP A 39 -1.69 4.30 -1.18
CA TRP A 39 -0.91 3.34 -0.38
C TRP A 39 -1.54 1.95 -0.32
N LEU A 40 -2.87 1.88 -0.22
CA LEU A 40 -3.56 0.60 -0.25
C LEU A 40 -3.43 -0.09 -1.60
N GLU A 41 -3.48 0.65 -2.70
CA GLU A 41 -3.28 0.12 -4.05
C GLU A 41 -1.86 -0.44 -4.24
N GLU A 42 -0.84 0.29 -3.77
CA GLU A 42 0.55 -0.18 -3.77
C GLU A 42 0.74 -1.44 -2.93
N ALA A 43 0.19 -1.47 -1.70
CA ALA A 43 0.26 -2.63 -0.83
C ALA A 43 -0.44 -3.85 -1.45
N LEU A 44 -1.59 -3.65 -2.10
CA LEU A 44 -2.30 -4.71 -2.82
C LEU A 44 -1.47 -5.24 -3.99
N GLN A 45 -0.90 -4.36 -4.81
CA GLN A 45 -0.04 -4.76 -5.93
C GLN A 45 1.14 -5.62 -5.44
N LEU A 46 1.80 -5.20 -4.37
CA LEU A 46 2.90 -5.95 -3.77
C LEU A 46 2.44 -7.32 -3.25
N ALA A 47 1.28 -7.37 -2.59
CA ALA A 47 0.75 -8.60 -2.04
C ALA A 47 0.34 -9.61 -3.13
N TYR A 48 -0.16 -9.15 -4.28
CA TYR A 48 -0.37 -10.01 -5.46
C TYR A 48 0.95 -10.45 -6.09
N ALA A 49 1.91 -9.54 -6.26
CA ALA A 49 3.21 -9.84 -6.89
C ALA A 49 4.03 -10.86 -6.09
N THR A 50 3.92 -10.81 -4.75
CA THR A 50 4.60 -11.75 -3.85
C THR A 50 3.81 -13.04 -3.59
N GLY A 51 2.57 -13.14 -4.11
CA GLY A 51 1.69 -14.28 -3.87
C GLY A 51 1.10 -14.36 -2.45
N ALA A 52 1.28 -13.33 -1.63
CA ALA A 52 0.66 -13.22 -0.31
C ALA A 52 -0.87 -13.18 -0.40
N LEU A 53 -1.39 -12.58 -1.48
CA LEU A 53 -2.80 -12.67 -1.85
C LEU A 53 -2.99 -13.62 -3.03
N LYS A 54 -4.01 -14.49 -2.90
CA LYS A 54 -4.49 -15.28 -4.03
C LYS A 54 -5.13 -14.35 -5.06
N PRO A 55 -4.91 -14.57 -6.38
CA PRO A 55 -5.62 -13.85 -7.42
C PRO A 55 -7.11 -13.84 -7.11
N ARG A 56 -7.72 -12.65 -7.10
CA ARG A 56 -9.13 -12.51 -6.80
C ARG A 56 -9.89 -13.31 -7.86
N GLN A 57 -10.50 -14.42 -7.46
CA GLN A 57 -11.49 -15.06 -8.30
C GLN A 57 -12.57 -14.02 -8.54
N MET A 58 -12.88 -13.74 -9.81
CA MET A 58 -14.00 -12.86 -10.14
C MET A 58 -15.26 -13.57 -9.64
N LEU A 59 -15.68 -13.23 -8.42
CA LEU A 59 -16.99 -13.59 -7.94
C LEU A 59 -18.00 -12.87 -8.82
N THR A 60 -19.02 -13.58 -9.27
CA THR A 60 -20.16 -12.92 -9.90
C THR A 60 -20.86 -12.03 -8.85
N LYS A 61 -21.64 -11.06 -9.31
CA LYS A 61 -22.34 -10.13 -8.42
C LYS A 61 -23.25 -10.87 -7.44
N GLU A 62 -23.86 -11.95 -7.90
CA GLU A 62 -24.72 -12.85 -7.12
C GLU A 62 -23.94 -13.56 -6.01
N GLU A 63 -22.71 -14.02 -6.28
CA GLU A 63 -21.85 -14.67 -5.28
C GLU A 63 -21.35 -13.68 -4.22
N TRP A 64 -21.13 -12.42 -4.60
CA TRP A 64 -20.75 -11.36 -3.68
C TRP A 64 -21.90 -10.99 -2.73
N ASP A 65 -23.09 -10.79 -3.28
CA ASP A 65 -24.29 -10.46 -2.52
C ASP A 65 -24.67 -11.60 -1.55
N ALA A 66 -24.53 -12.86 -1.98
CA ALA A 66 -24.74 -14.04 -1.14
C ALA A 66 -23.77 -14.13 0.05
N LYS A 67 -22.52 -13.65 -0.09
CA LYS A 67 -21.54 -13.60 1.01
C LYS A 67 -21.85 -12.50 2.03
N GLY A 68 -22.45 -11.39 1.61
CA GLY A 68 -22.88 -10.32 2.50
C GLY A 68 -24.07 -10.70 3.39
N SER A 69 -24.96 -11.57 2.89
CA SER A 69 -26.11 -12.09 3.64
C SER A 69 -25.79 -13.20 4.65
N LEU A 70 -24.53 -13.67 4.72
CA LEU A 70 -24.11 -14.77 5.59
C LEU A 70 -23.54 -14.31 6.95
N ASN A 71 -23.68 -13.04 7.30
CA ASN A 71 -23.45 -12.57 8.67
C ASN A 71 -24.79 -12.55 9.44
N PRO A 72 -24.94 -13.35 10.51
CA PRO A 72 -26.10 -13.27 11.41
C PRO A 72 -26.11 -11.98 12.24
#